data_AF-A0A2V0P401-F1
#
_entry.id   AF-A0A2V0P401-F1
#
_cell.length_a   1.000
_cell.length_b   1.000
_cell.length_c   1.000
_cell.angle_alpha   90.00
_cell.angle_beta   90.00
_cell.angle_gamma   90.00
#
_symmetry.space_group_name_H-M   'P 1'
#
loop_
_entity.id
_entity.type
_entity.pdbx_description
1 polymer ?
#
loop_
_entity_poly.entity_id
_entity_poly.type
_entity_poly.pdbx_seq_one_letter_code
_entity_poly.pdbx_strand_id
1 'polypeptide(L)'
;MSRNGGGQPSIAAALHALVATLKKRHPPGEVLSRAAPELDGLLDALDAAGDDAPIGPARELLVPFLRGTKGAGATRAALQALAHLAATSLGNRSIEILESPGLLAALTACLRSPNMATAGDAVCALRHMVFFEDFARAYLRRDRGVLDVLADMMMGGAPREGLQAVGCSATSPHNDKVLTAEASRAAANISSNCYVPADVGQSIGLAAVALLWHHSPAPPHQAAVVLTTVLEYDRTPRAARRLAERTALAAGLFEMLRRTAESNHSERADAARHGLLAAAEAMRVLLATYGDGEVRELAALLKGLASAVLDSGALQAGQCLDMASMPDGPATASALRDVCDAAERALEYKQLQRQQHEQQQQQQQQQQQQQQQQPQPQQPQQPQQPQQPPQQQQQQQQQGRPPDDSLDCRRAPACAVCGKTRVGGVALRRCRGCGPVTDVRYCSEACCQEHWTKRRHRRLCEMAQAYRKLRVFVDAARSECSE
;
A
#
# COMPACT_ATOMS: atom_id res chain seq x y z
N MET A 1 -13.03 34.13 -49.79
CA MET A 1 -11.57 33.90 -49.67
C MET A 1 -11.36 32.49 -49.15
N SER A 2 -10.86 31.58 -49.98
CA SER A 2 -10.49 30.24 -49.50
C SER A 2 -9.24 30.40 -48.62
N ARG A 3 -9.28 29.93 -47.37
CA ARG A 3 -8.05 29.78 -46.59
C ARG A 3 -7.22 28.73 -47.33
N ASN A 4 -6.06 29.12 -47.85
CA ASN A 4 -5.14 28.19 -48.50
C ASN A 4 -4.93 27.01 -47.56
N GLY A 5 -5.25 25.81 -48.03
CA GLY A 5 -5.16 24.58 -47.25
C GLY A 5 -3.71 24.18 -47.03
N GLY A 6 -3.01 24.91 -46.16
CA GLY A 6 -1.79 24.43 -45.55
C GLY A 6 -2.16 23.17 -44.77
N GLY A 7 -1.84 22.01 -45.36
CA GLY A 7 -2.15 20.73 -44.75
C GLY A 7 -1.54 20.68 -43.36
N GLN A 8 -2.37 20.41 -42.34
CA GLN A 8 -1.87 20.35 -40.97
C GLN A 8 -0.78 19.27 -40.88
N PRO A 9 0.30 19.53 -40.12
CA PRO A 9 1.40 18.59 -40.02
C PRO A 9 0.89 17.28 -39.42
N SER A 10 1.19 16.15 -40.08
CA SER A 10 0.90 14.85 -39.50
C SER A 10 1.82 14.57 -38.30
N ILE A 11 1.36 13.76 -37.35
CA ILE A 11 2.15 13.32 -36.19
C ILE A 11 3.53 12.79 -36.63
N ALA A 12 3.57 12.01 -37.71
CA ALA A 12 4.80 11.49 -38.29
C ALA A 12 5.74 12.61 -38.78
N ALA A 13 5.21 13.64 -39.46
CA ALA A 13 6.00 14.79 -39.92
C ALA A 13 6.59 15.59 -38.75
N ALA A 14 5.80 15.84 -37.69
CA ALA A 14 6.28 16.52 -36.48
C ALA A 14 7.37 15.70 -35.76
N LEU A 15 7.18 14.38 -35.59
CA LEU A 15 8.21 13.49 -35.04
C LEU A 15 9.49 13.49 -35.90
N HIS A 16 9.38 13.52 -37.23
CA HIS A 16 10.53 13.64 -38.12
C HIS A 16 11.28 14.98 -37.97
N ALA A 17 10.56 16.10 -37.77
CA ALA A 17 11.14 17.42 -37.55
C ALA A 17 11.91 17.47 -36.21
N LEU A 18 11.28 17.02 -35.11
CA LEU A 18 11.93 16.83 -33.81
C LEU A 18 13.20 15.98 -33.94
N VAL A 19 13.10 14.80 -34.57
CA VAL A 19 14.24 13.88 -34.76
C VAL A 19 15.35 14.50 -35.60
N ALA A 20 15.03 15.31 -36.62
CA ALA A 20 16.03 16.08 -37.37
C ALA A 20 16.74 17.10 -36.49
N THR A 21 16.01 17.78 -35.60
CA THR A 21 16.57 18.72 -34.64
C THR A 21 17.40 18.04 -33.54
N LEU A 22 17.02 16.85 -33.05
CA LEU A 22 17.82 16.05 -32.12
C LEU A 22 19.07 15.40 -32.74
N LYS A 23 19.11 15.22 -34.07
CA LYS A 23 20.30 14.70 -34.79
C LYS A 23 21.42 15.73 -34.93
N LYS A 24 21.08 17.03 -35.00
CA LYS A 24 22.04 18.15 -35.11
C LYS A 24 22.94 18.18 -33.86
N ARG A 25 24.20 18.62 -34.04
CA ARG A 25 25.11 18.88 -32.90
C ARG A 25 24.78 20.25 -32.33
N HIS A 26 24.37 20.29 -31.05
CA HIS A 26 24.14 21.53 -30.31
C HIS A 26 25.08 21.60 -29.10
N PRO A 27 25.35 22.78 -28.54
CA PRO A 27 26.05 22.91 -27.26
C PRO A 27 25.33 22.15 -26.13
N PRO A 28 26.08 21.63 -25.13
CA PRO A 28 25.49 21.04 -23.93
C PRO A 28 24.52 22.03 -23.26
N GLY A 29 23.30 21.58 -22.97
CA GLY A 29 22.23 22.41 -22.39
C GLY A 29 21.27 23.03 -23.42
N GLU A 30 21.71 23.33 -24.65
CA GLU A 30 20.83 23.94 -25.67
C GLU A 30 19.87 22.94 -26.35
N VAL A 31 20.12 21.64 -26.30
CA VAL A 31 19.31 20.65 -27.04
C VAL A 31 17.81 20.76 -26.71
N LEU A 32 17.44 21.00 -25.46
CA LEU A 32 16.03 21.13 -25.04
C LEU A 32 15.39 22.42 -25.55
N SER A 33 16.06 23.57 -25.46
CA SER A 33 15.51 24.84 -25.95
C SER A 33 15.42 24.88 -27.49
N ARG A 34 16.28 24.14 -28.19
CA ARG A 34 16.18 23.93 -29.65
C ARG A 34 15.07 22.94 -30.03
N ALA A 35 14.76 21.96 -29.17
CA ALA A 35 13.70 20.98 -29.40
C ALA A 35 12.29 21.50 -29.05
N ALA A 36 12.18 22.47 -28.14
CA ALA A 36 10.90 23.05 -27.70
C ALA A 36 9.90 23.37 -28.84
N PRO A 37 10.23 24.16 -29.88
CA PRO A 37 9.27 24.46 -30.94
C PRO A 37 8.84 23.22 -31.77
N GLU A 38 9.65 22.16 -31.80
CA GLU A 38 9.32 20.90 -32.46
C GLU A 38 8.44 20.00 -31.57
N LEU A 39 8.50 20.19 -30.24
CA LEU A 39 7.59 19.56 -29.26
C LEU A 39 6.23 20.27 -29.25
N ASP A 40 6.23 21.60 -29.33
CA ASP A 40 5.01 22.40 -29.50
C ASP A 40 4.31 22.03 -30.82
N GLY A 41 5.06 21.96 -31.93
CA GLY A 41 4.54 21.49 -33.21
C GLY A 41 4.10 20.02 -33.24
N LEU A 42 4.60 19.18 -32.33
CA LEU A 42 4.10 17.83 -32.11
C LEU A 42 2.76 17.84 -31.35
N LEU A 43 2.62 18.68 -30.33
CA LEU A 43 1.34 18.88 -29.63
C LEU A 43 0.25 19.38 -30.58
N ASP A 44 0.52 20.44 -31.36
CA ASP A 44 -0.39 20.95 -32.38
C ASP A 44 -0.83 19.86 -33.37
N ALA A 45 0.08 18.97 -33.76
CA ALA A 45 -0.20 17.84 -34.66
C ALA A 45 -1.03 16.72 -33.99
N LEU A 46 -0.85 16.50 -32.68
CA LEU A 46 -1.59 15.50 -31.91
C LEU A 46 -3.03 15.94 -31.64
N ASP A 47 -3.23 17.23 -31.35
CA ASP A 47 -4.53 17.88 -31.16
C ASP A 47 -5.30 17.96 -32.49
N ALA A 48 -4.64 18.38 -33.56
CA ALA A 48 -5.23 18.46 -34.90
C ALA A 48 -5.69 17.09 -35.44
N ALA A 49 -4.97 16.03 -35.11
CA ALA A 49 -5.28 14.69 -35.58
C ALA A 49 -6.38 13.99 -34.75
N GLY A 50 -6.61 14.42 -33.51
CA GLY A 50 -7.56 13.80 -32.57
C GLY A 50 -7.06 12.49 -31.97
N ASP A 51 -7.60 12.12 -30.81
CA ASP A 51 -7.09 11.01 -29.96
C ASP A 51 -6.95 9.66 -30.67
N ASP A 52 -7.79 9.35 -31.65
CA ASP A 52 -7.78 8.10 -32.43
C ASP A 52 -6.71 8.05 -33.54
N ALA A 53 -6.05 9.16 -33.86
CA ALA A 53 -5.05 9.17 -34.92
C ALA A 53 -3.83 8.31 -34.55
N PRO A 54 -3.46 7.32 -35.38
CA PRO A 54 -2.36 6.41 -35.08
C PRO A 54 -1.01 7.13 -35.19
N ILE A 55 -0.08 6.75 -34.32
CA ILE A 55 1.31 7.24 -34.37
C ILE A 55 2.06 6.52 -35.50
N GLY A 56 1.77 5.24 -35.71
CA GLY A 56 2.43 4.40 -36.69
C GLY A 56 3.93 4.20 -36.38
N PRO A 57 4.74 3.79 -37.38
CA PRO A 57 6.14 3.43 -37.17
C PRO A 57 7.04 4.63 -36.77
N ALA A 58 6.55 5.87 -36.87
CA ALA A 58 7.31 7.07 -36.49
C ALA A 58 7.75 7.07 -35.01
N ARG A 59 7.03 6.36 -34.12
CA ARG A 59 7.43 6.20 -32.70
C ARG A 59 8.82 5.58 -32.51
N GLU A 60 9.23 4.68 -33.41
CA GLU A 60 10.55 4.02 -33.34
C GLU A 60 11.72 5.01 -33.54
N LEU A 61 11.46 6.17 -34.14
CA LEU A 61 12.48 7.20 -34.34
C LEU A 61 13.02 7.79 -33.03
N LEU A 62 12.28 7.66 -31.91
CA LEU A 62 12.69 8.12 -30.58
C LEU A 62 13.70 7.17 -29.91
N VAL A 63 13.67 5.87 -30.24
CA VAL A 63 14.44 4.82 -29.55
C VAL A 63 15.95 5.09 -29.48
N PRO A 64 16.64 5.57 -30.54
CA PRO A 64 18.07 5.88 -30.45
C PRO A 64 18.39 6.99 -29.43
N PHE A 65 17.49 7.96 -29.25
CA PHE A 65 17.69 9.08 -28.32
C PHE A 65 17.39 8.65 -26.88
N LEU A 66 16.34 7.85 -26.68
CA LEU A 66 16.03 7.22 -25.38
C LEU A 66 17.18 6.32 -24.88
N ARG A 67 17.90 5.66 -25.79
CA ARG A 67 19.14 4.91 -25.46
C ARG A 67 20.36 5.78 -25.16
N GLY A 68 20.21 7.10 -25.02
CA GLY A 68 21.27 8.02 -24.61
C GLY A 68 22.31 8.36 -25.68
N THR A 69 22.14 7.92 -26.94
CA THR A 69 23.18 8.06 -28.01
C THR A 69 23.54 9.50 -28.39
N LYS A 70 22.77 10.48 -27.91
CA LYS A 70 22.95 11.93 -28.15
C LYS A 70 23.03 12.75 -26.85
N GLY A 71 23.25 12.08 -25.71
CA GLY A 71 23.35 12.71 -24.40
C GLY A 71 21.99 13.08 -23.77
N ALA A 72 22.04 13.54 -22.51
CA ALA A 72 20.86 13.71 -21.67
C ALA A 72 19.82 14.67 -22.27
N GLY A 73 20.22 15.81 -22.84
CA GLY A 73 19.27 16.78 -23.41
C GLY A 73 18.39 16.20 -24.53
N ALA A 74 18.95 15.36 -25.40
CA ALA A 74 18.19 14.68 -26.46
C ALA A 74 17.32 13.54 -25.92
N THR A 75 17.79 12.86 -24.87
CA THR A 75 17.03 11.81 -24.16
C THR A 75 15.78 12.41 -23.52
N ARG A 76 15.95 13.54 -22.81
CA ARG A 76 14.87 14.30 -22.16
C ARG A 76 13.83 14.81 -23.17
N ALA A 77 14.25 15.39 -24.29
CA ALA A 77 13.34 15.81 -25.35
C ALA A 77 12.54 14.64 -25.94
N ALA A 78 13.18 13.46 -26.13
CA ALA A 78 12.49 12.26 -26.60
C ALA A 78 11.51 11.68 -25.56
N LEU A 79 11.78 11.83 -24.26
CA LEU A 79 10.86 11.47 -23.18
C LEU A 79 9.67 12.43 -23.09
N GLN A 80 9.88 13.73 -23.31
CA GLN A 80 8.79 14.72 -23.40
C GLN A 80 7.88 14.43 -24.60
N ALA A 81 8.45 14.16 -25.78
CA ALA A 81 7.68 13.72 -26.94
C ALA A 81 6.88 12.44 -26.63
N LEU A 82 7.48 11.47 -25.95
CA LEU A 82 6.80 10.24 -25.53
C LEU A 82 5.66 10.50 -24.54
N ALA A 83 5.83 11.43 -23.60
CA ALA A 83 4.77 11.86 -22.69
C ALA A 83 3.60 12.51 -23.45
N HIS A 84 3.87 13.37 -24.43
CA HIS A 84 2.83 13.97 -25.29
C HIS A 84 2.09 12.92 -26.13
N LEU A 85 2.81 11.95 -26.72
CA LEU A 85 2.21 10.83 -27.46
C LEU A 85 1.30 9.96 -26.59
N ALA A 86 1.56 9.88 -25.28
CA ALA A 86 0.79 9.11 -24.30
C ALA A 86 -0.30 9.91 -23.57
N ALA A 87 -0.35 11.24 -23.73
CA ALA A 87 -1.26 12.13 -23.03
C ALA A 87 -2.64 12.29 -23.72
N THR A 88 -3.10 11.24 -24.41
CA THR A 88 -4.43 11.21 -25.06
C THR A 88 -5.55 10.88 -24.07
N SER A 89 -6.78 11.19 -24.44
CA SER A 89 -7.97 10.70 -23.71
C SER A 89 -8.27 9.22 -24.03
N LEU A 90 -7.90 8.75 -25.23
CA LEU A 90 -8.10 7.38 -25.68
C LEU A 90 -6.79 6.57 -25.60
N GLY A 91 -6.88 5.35 -25.05
CA GLY A 91 -5.72 4.49 -24.80
C GLY A 91 -5.02 3.92 -26.05
N ASN A 92 -5.56 4.18 -27.25
CA ASN A 92 -5.11 3.64 -28.52
C ASN A 92 -3.62 3.95 -28.79
N ARG A 93 -3.19 5.19 -28.59
CA ARG A 93 -1.78 5.60 -28.77
C ARG A 93 -0.84 4.94 -27.75
N SER A 94 -1.29 4.75 -26.50
CA SER A 94 -0.55 4.01 -25.48
C SER A 94 -0.38 2.53 -25.86
N ILE A 95 -1.39 1.89 -26.44
CA ILE A 95 -1.30 0.51 -26.96
C ILE A 95 -0.27 0.43 -28.11
N GLU A 96 -0.24 1.39 -29.04
CA GLU A 96 0.82 1.42 -30.06
C GLU A 96 2.23 1.54 -29.45
N ILE A 97 2.42 2.38 -28.43
CA ILE A 97 3.70 2.50 -27.71
C ILE A 97 4.08 1.15 -27.06
N LEU A 98 3.11 0.47 -26.44
CA LEU A 98 3.28 -0.86 -25.87
C LEU A 98 3.71 -1.91 -26.93
N GLU A 99 3.27 -1.79 -28.18
CA GLU A 99 3.71 -2.69 -29.25
C GLU A 99 5.18 -2.55 -29.62
N SER A 100 5.87 -1.46 -29.23
CA SER A 100 7.31 -1.26 -29.49
C SER A 100 8.19 -1.83 -28.37
N PRO A 101 8.86 -2.98 -28.53
CA PRO A 101 9.75 -3.51 -27.49
C PRO A 101 11.00 -2.65 -27.33
N GLY A 102 11.45 -2.01 -28.42
CA GLY A 102 12.63 -1.15 -28.44
C GLY A 102 12.44 0.12 -27.62
N LEU A 103 11.24 0.70 -27.65
CA LEU A 103 10.87 1.89 -26.90
C LEU A 103 10.66 1.56 -25.41
N LEU A 104 9.92 0.50 -25.08
CA LEU A 104 9.73 0.10 -23.68
C LEU A 104 11.07 -0.21 -23.00
N ALA A 105 11.97 -0.97 -23.65
CA ALA A 105 13.28 -1.26 -23.10
C ALA A 105 14.14 0.02 -22.89
N ALA A 106 13.99 1.02 -23.76
CA ALA A 106 14.69 2.29 -23.62
C ALA A 106 14.09 3.18 -22.51
N LEU A 107 12.75 3.20 -22.36
CA LEU A 107 12.05 3.85 -21.24
C LEU A 107 12.49 3.24 -19.90
N THR A 108 12.48 1.91 -19.78
CA THR A 108 12.98 1.16 -18.62
C THR A 108 14.43 1.54 -18.28
N ALA A 109 15.30 1.73 -19.28
CA ALA A 109 16.66 2.21 -19.07
C ALA A 109 16.71 3.68 -18.61
N CYS A 110 15.85 4.56 -19.12
CA CYS A 110 15.73 5.94 -18.67
C CYS A 110 15.23 6.06 -17.22
N LEU A 111 14.30 5.20 -16.81
CA LEU A 111 13.85 5.11 -15.41
C LEU A 111 15.01 4.72 -14.48
N ARG A 112 15.90 3.81 -14.90
CA ARG A 112 17.11 3.43 -14.13
C ARG A 112 18.30 4.40 -14.32
N SER A 113 18.07 5.59 -14.88
CA SER A 113 19.13 6.58 -15.12
C SER A 113 19.60 7.23 -13.81
N PRO A 114 20.92 7.36 -13.56
CA PRO A 114 21.44 8.13 -12.42
C PRO A 114 21.20 9.64 -12.57
N ASN A 115 20.80 10.12 -13.77
CA ASN A 115 20.42 11.51 -14.00
C ASN A 115 18.95 11.71 -13.57
N MET A 116 18.73 12.30 -12.40
CA MET A 116 17.39 12.50 -11.82
C MET A 116 16.41 13.23 -12.75
N ALA A 117 16.87 14.18 -13.56
CA ALA A 117 16.00 14.88 -14.52
C ALA A 117 15.55 13.97 -15.68
N THR A 118 16.40 13.03 -16.10
CA THR A 118 16.06 12.01 -17.11
C THR A 118 15.11 10.96 -16.52
N ALA A 119 15.35 10.53 -15.28
CA ALA A 119 14.43 9.68 -14.54
C ALA A 119 13.05 10.36 -14.35
N GLY A 120 13.02 11.65 -14.00
CA GLY A 120 11.79 12.42 -13.83
C GLY A 120 10.95 12.52 -15.10
N ASP A 121 11.57 12.87 -16.24
CA ASP A 121 10.86 12.89 -17.52
C ASP A 121 10.37 11.48 -17.93
N ALA A 122 11.11 10.42 -17.58
CA ALA A 122 10.71 9.04 -17.84
C ALA A 122 9.56 8.56 -16.95
N VAL A 123 9.53 8.95 -15.68
CA VAL A 123 8.40 8.71 -14.78
C VAL A 123 7.17 9.48 -15.23
N CYS A 124 7.33 10.73 -15.68
CA CYS A 124 6.25 11.53 -16.24
C CYS A 124 5.63 10.84 -17.48
N ALA A 125 6.46 10.41 -18.44
CA ALA A 125 6.00 9.64 -19.60
C ALA A 125 5.29 8.33 -19.17
N LEU A 126 5.88 7.58 -18.23
CA LEU A 126 5.28 6.35 -17.69
C LEU A 126 3.90 6.61 -17.08
N ARG A 127 3.75 7.65 -16.25
CA ARG A 127 2.50 8.04 -15.59
C ARG A 127 1.34 8.22 -16.58
N HIS A 128 1.59 8.87 -17.71
CA HIS A 128 0.59 9.05 -18.77
C HIS A 128 0.20 7.72 -19.43
N MET A 129 1.16 6.86 -19.75
CA MET A 129 0.87 5.57 -20.36
C MET A 129 0.11 4.62 -19.41
N VAL A 130 0.51 4.54 -18.14
CA VAL A 130 -0.09 3.64 -17.13
C VAL A 130 -1.38 4.16 -16.52
N PHE A 131 -1.89 5.30 -16.98
CA PHE A 131 -3.25 5.76 -16.69
C PHE A 131 -4.30 4.81 -17.28
N PHE A 132 -3.98 4.09 -18.36
CA PHE A 132 -4.87 3.11 -19.00
C PHE A 132 -4.66 1.69 -18.45
N GLU A 133 -5.77 1.02 -18.12
CA GLU A 133 -5.77 -0.31 -17.47
C GLU A 133 -5.00 -1.37 -18.27
N ASP A 134 -5.30 -1.50 -19.57
CA ASP A 134 -4.67 -2.50 -20.42
C ASP A 134 -3.19 -2.21 -20.70
N PHE A 135 -2.79 -0.93 -20.78
CA PHE A 135 -1.38 -0.58 -20.89
C PHE A 135 -0.63 -0.99 -19.63
N ALA A 136 -1.08 -0.53 -18.46
CA ALA A 136 -0.42 -0.82 -17.18
C ALA A 136 -0.28 -2.34 -16.97
N ARG A 137 -1.33 -3.08 -17.29
CA ARG A 137 -1.40 -4.55 -17.18
C ARG A 137 -0.42 -5.25 -18.10
N ALA A 138 -0.33 -4.83 -19.35
CA ALA A 138 0.58 -5.44 -20.31
C ALA A 138 2.04 -5.00 -20.12
N TYR A 139 2.27 -3.78 -19.65
CA TYR A 139 3.60 -3.27 -19.31
C TYR A 139 4.19 -4.00 -18.09
N LEU A 140 3.42 -4.15 -16.99
CA LEU A 140 3.84 -4.93 -15.82
C LEU A 140 4.16 -6.40 -16.12
N ARG A 141 3.46 -7.01 -17.10
CA ARG A 141 3.79 -8.37 -17.56
C ARG A 141 5.17 -8.46 -18.23
N ARG A 142 5.69 -7.35 -18.78
CA ARG A 142 6.97 -7.28 -19.49
C ARG A 142 8.13 -6.81 -18.59
N ASP A 143 7.92 -5.81 -17.75
CA ASP A 143 8.92 -5.30 -16.80
C ASP A 143 8.32 -5.20 -15.38
N ARG A 144 8.33 -6.32 -14.65
CA ARG A 144 7.94 -6.34 -13.23
C ARG A 144 8.83 -5.46 -12.36
N GLY A 145 10.11 -5.35 -12.72
CA GLY A 145 11.11 -4.58 -11.98
C GLY A 145 10.95 -3.06 -12.13
N VAL A 146 9.92 -2.57 -12.81
CA VAL A 146 9.60 -1.14 -12.82
C VAL A 146 9.06 -0.67 -11.46
N LEU A 147 8.31 -1.50 -10.74
CA LEU A 147 7.73 -1.12 -9.46
C LEU A 147 8.78 -1.04 -8.34
N ASP A 148 9.82 -1.89 -8.38
CA ASP A 148 10.98 -1.74 -7.49
C ASP A 148 11.73 -0.42 -7.75
N VAL A 149 11.89 -0.04 -9.02
CA VAL A 149 12.50 1.25 -9.41
C VAL A 149 11.66 2.43 -8.92
N LEU A 150 10.34 2.37 -9.12
CA LEU A 150 9.42 3.39 -8.59
C LEU A 150 9.46 3.43 -7.05
N ALA A 151 9.53 2.29 -6.37
CA ALA A 151 9.65 2.22 -4.92
C ALA A 151 10.95 2.86 -4.40
N ASP A 152 12.09 2.60 -5.03
CA ASP A 152 13.37 3.24 -4.68
C ASP A 152 13.36 4.76 -4.97
N MET A 153 12.69 5.21 -6.04
CA MET A 153 12.45 6.64 -6.31
C MET A 153 11.50 7.29 -5.31
N MET A 154 10.41 6.62 -4.93
CA MET A 154 9.45 7.06 -3.91
C MET A 154 10.13 7.23 -2.55
N MET A 155 11.07 6.35 -2.20
CA MET A 155 11.87 6.52 -0.99
C MET A 155 12.90 7.65 -1.12
N GLY A 156 13.31 8.04 -2.34
CA GLY A 156 14.35 9.04 -2.54
C GLY A 156 15.64 8.69 -1.79
N GLY A 157 16.05 7.42 -1.82
CA GLY A 157 17.20 6.96 -1.02
C GLY A 157 17.09 7.17 0.50
N ALA A 158 15.89 7.45 1.04
CA ALA A 158 15.67 7.47 2.48
C ALA A 158 16.07 6.11 3.09
N PRO A 159 16.73 6.09 4.26
CA PRO A 159 17.22 4.85 4.83
C PRO A 159 16.04 3.92 5.16
N ARG A 160 16.08 2.72 4.56
CA ARG A 160 15.11 1.65 4.80
C ARG A 160 15.00 1.38 6.30
N GLU A 161 13.77 1.19 6.79
CA GLU A 161 13.49 1.06 8.23
C GLU A 161 14.34 -0.04 8.89
N GLY A 162 14.91 0.29 10.05
CA GLY A 162 15.88 -0.53 10.77
C GLY A 162 17.24 0.14 10.98
N LEU A 163 17.54 1.22 10.26
CA LEU A 163 18.82 1.96 10.36
C LEU A 163 18.69 3.42 10.83
N GLN A 164 17.47 3.92 11.10
CA GLN A 164 17.31 5.21 11.75
C GLN A 164 17.49 5.09 13.27
N ALA A 165 18.74 5.23 13.72
CA ALA A 165 18.99 5.62 15.11
C ALA A 165 18.38 7.00 15.36
N VAL A 166 17.69 7.16 16.49
CA VAL A 166 17.10 8.43 16.92
C VAL A 166 18.22 9.46 17.07
N GLY A 167 18.32 10.39 16.11
CA GLY A 167 19.37 11.42 16.05
C GLY A 167 20.10 11.56 14.70
N CYS A 168 19.97 10.61 13.77
CA CYS A 168 20.65 10.68 12.47
C CYS A 168 19.82 11.43 11.40
N SER A 169 19.75 12.76 11.49
CA SER A 169 19.23 13.64 10.43
C SER A 169 20.21 13.77 9.26
N ALA A 170 20.49 12.66 8.58
CA ALA A 170 21.20 12.64 7.31
C ALA A 170 20.29 13.15 6.18
N THR A 171 20.18 14.47 6.05
CA THR A 171 19.56 15.11 4.89
C THR A 171 20.37 14.83 3.63
N SER A 172 20.03 13.76 2.89
CA SER A 172 20.49 13.60 1.50
C SER A 172 20.06 14.85 0.71
N PRO A 173 20.97 15.69 0.19
CA PRO A 173 20.60 17.05 -0.23
C PRO A 173 19.71 17.15 -1.48
N HIS A 174 19.46 16.02 -2.16
CA HIS A 174 18.91 16.00 -3.52
C HIS A 174 17.73 15.04 -3.71
N ASN A 175 16.87 14.91 -2.69
CA ASN A 175 15.53 14.37 -2.90
C ASN A 175 14.71 15.38 -3.67
N ASP A 176 14.70 15.22 -4.99
CA ASP A 176 13.79 15.91 -5.87
C ASP A 176 12.35 15.54 -5.50
N LYS A 177 11.68 16.47 -4.83
CA LYS A 177 10.28 16.34 -4.41
C LYS A 177 9.34 16.13 -5.60
N VAL A 178 9.71 16.64 -6.79
CA VAL A 178 8.95 16.45 -8.03
C VAL A 178 9.08 14.99 -8.47
N LEU A 179 10.31 14.45 -8.55
CA LEU A 179 10.53 13.03 -8.88
C LEU A 179 9.80 12.09 -7.90
N THR A 180 9.86 12.39 -6.60
CA THR A 180 9.17 11.60 -5.57
C THR A 180 7.64 11.62 -5.76
N ALA A 181 7.06 12.80 -6.01
CA ALA A 181 5.63 12.95 -6.23
C ALA A 181 5.18 12.27 -7.54
N GLU A 182 5.95 12.40 -8.61
CA GLU A 182 5.67 11.76 -9.90
C GLU A 182 5.81 10.24 -9.83
N ALA A 183 6.82 9.72 -9.12
CA ALA A 183 6.97 8.28 -8.91
C ALA A 183 5.81 7.72 -8.09
N SER A 184 5.34 8.47 -7.09
CA SER A 184 4.15 8.12 -6.29
C SER A 184 2.88 8.09 -7.14
N ARG A 185 2.68 9.08 -8.04
CA ARG A 185 1.55 9.12 -8.98
C ARG A 185 1.59 7.95 -9.98
N ALA A 186 2.76 7.65 -10.55
CA ALA A 186 2.92 6.50 -11.46
C ALA A 186 2.66 5.17 -10.74
N ALA A 187 3.17 5.01 -9.52
CA ALA A 187 2.92 3.86 -8.65
C ALA A 187 1.43 3.69 -8.30
N ALA A 188 0.74 4.78 -7.97
CA ALA A 188 -0.69 4.79 -7.68
C ALA A 188 -1.53 4.43 -8.92
N ASN A 189 -1.28 5.05 -10.07
CA ASN A 189 -1.93 4.73 -11.34
C ASN A 189 -1.77 3.24 -11.67
N ILE A 190 -0.54 2.72 -11.63
CA ILE A 190 -0.28 1.30 -11.89
C ILE A 190 -1.03 0.41 -10.91
N SER A 191 -1.00 0.74 -9.61
CA SER A 191 -1.68 -0.06 -8.58
C SER A 191 -3.18 -0.09 -8.83
N SER A 192 -3.84 1.07 -8.92
CA SER A 192 -5.29 1.18 -9.15
C SER A 192 -5.76 0.43 -10.40
N ASN A 193 -4.94 0.42 -11.45
CA ASN A 193 -5.24 -0.20 -12.73
C ASN A 193 -4.82 -1.68 -12.84
N CYS A 194 -4.08 -2.25 -11.88
CA CYS A 194 -3.50 -3.58 -12.03
C CYS A 194 -3.46 -4.39 -10.76
N TYR A 195 -3.68 -5.70 -10.93
CA TYR A 195 -3.23 -6.67 -9.96
C TYR A 195 -1.69 -6.64 -9.83
N VAL A 196 -1.20 -6.11 -8.72
CA VAL A 196 0.22 -6.13 -8.34
C VAL A 196 0.54 -7.50 -7.69
N PRO A 197 1.49 -8.29 -8.24
CA PRO A 197 1.94 -9.54 -7.62
C PRO A 197 2.52 -9.31 -6.22
N ALA A 198 2.28 -10.24 -5.28
CA ALA A 198 2.63 -10.05 -3.86
C ALA A 198 4.14 -9.84 -3.59
N ASP A 199 5.02 -10.45 -4.40
CA ASP A 199 6.47 -10.26 -4.36
C ASP A 199 6.86 -8.80 -4.64
N VAL A 200 6.22 -8.19 -5.64
CA VAL A 200 6.47 -6.81 -6.05
C VAL A 200 5.68 -5.80 -5.18
N GLY A 201 4.50 -6.21 -4.72
CA GLY A 201 3.63 -5.46 -3.81
C GLY A 201 4.30 -5.14 -2.47
N GLN A 202 5.25 -5.98 -2.03
CA GLN A 202 6.01 -5.70 -0.81
C GLN A 202 6.91 -4.46 -0.97
N SER A 203 7.73 -4.35 -2.02
CA SER A 203 8.64 -3.21 -2.23
C SER A 203 7.88 -1.88 -2.27
N ILE A 204 6.82 -1.83 -3.08
CA ILE A 204 6.02 -0.61 -3.28
C ILE A 204 5.16 -0.27 -2.06
N GLY A 205 4.65 -1.27 -1.33
CA GLY A 205 3.97 -1.08 -0.05
C GLY A 205 4.88 -0.50 1.03
N LEU A 206 6.13 -0.98 1.12
CA LEU A 206 7.13 -0.42 2.05
C LEU A 206 7.46 1.04 1.73
N ALA A 207 7.66 1.37 0.45
CA ALA A 207 7.89 2.74 0.02
C ALA A 207 6.68 3.65 0.31
N ALA A 208 5.46 3.14 0.10
CA ALA A 208 4.25 3.88 0.43
C ALA A 208 4.08 4.12 1.94
N VAL A 209 4.39 3.14 2.81
CA VAL A 209 4.42 3.37 4.27
C VAL A 209 5.40 4.48 4.65
N ALA A 210 6.60 4.51 4.05
CA ALA A 210 7.58 5.57 4.28
C ALA A 210 7.06 6.95 3.83
N LEU A 211 6.35 7.02 2.70
CA LEU A 211 5.77 8.26 2.17
C LEU A 211 4.63 8.85 3.01
N LEU A 212 3.92 8.07 3.81
CA LEU A 212 2.91 8.60 4.74
C LEU A 212 3.50 9.64 5.71
N TRP A 213 4.79 9.53 6.03
CA TRP A 213 5.52 10.45 6.89
C TRP A 213 6.04 11.70 6.17
N HIS A 214 5.92 11.79 4.85
CA HIS A 214 6.49 12.87 4.04
C HIS A 214 5.74 14.21 4.23
N HIS A 215 6.46 15.32 4.35
CA HIS A 215 5.89 16.63 4.74
C HIS A 215 5.11 17.35 3.63
N SER A 216 5.30 16.99 2.35
CA SER A 216 4.44 17.48 1.27
C SER A 216 3.11 16.70 1.25
N PRO A 217 1.95 17.33 0.99
CA PRO A 217 0.65 16.65 1.05
C PRO A 217 0.37 15.69 -0.12
N ALA A 218 0.98 15.89 -1.29
CA ALA A 218 0.69 15.07 -2.47
C ALA A 218 1.22 13.62 -2.40
N PRO A 219 2.46 13.34 -1.94
CA PRO A 219 2.96 11.96 -1.83
C PRO A 219 2.18 11.07 -0.83
N PRO A 220 1.78 11.53 0.38
CA PRO A 220 0.96 10.74 1.29
C PRO A 220 -0.39 10.28 0.71
N HIS A 221 -1.11 11.15 -0.02
CA HIS A 221 -2.36 10.75 -0.67
C HIS A 221 -2.13 9.63 -1.72
N GLN A 222 -1.11 9.79 -2.57
CA GLN A 222 -0.75 8.78 -3.56
C GLN A 222 -0.25 7.47 -2.91
N ALA A 223 0.46 7.58 -1.79
CA ALA A 223 0.83 6.43 -0.97
C ALA A 223 -0.39 5.72 -0.37
N ALA A 224 -1.41 6.46 0.08
CA ALA A 224 -2.66 5.87 0.58
C ALA A 224 -3.45 5.15 -0.53
N VAL A 225 -3.42 5.65 -1.78
CA VAL A 225 -3.93 4.91 -2.95
C VAL A 225 -3.18 3.58 -3.10
N VAL A 226 -1.85 3.62 -3.24
CA VAL A 226 -0.99 2.42 -3.37
C VAL A 226 -1.26 1.40 -2.26
N LEU A 227 -1.32 1.86 -0.99
CA LEU A 227 -1.56 1.01 0.16
C LEU A 227 -2.94 0.36 0.13
N THR A 228 -3.99 1.14 -0.20
CA THR A 228 -5.35 0.60 -0.38
C THR A 228 -5.32 -0.55 -1.39
N THR A 229 -4.70 -0.34 -2.54
CA THR A 229 -4.72 -1.32 -3.63
C THR A 229 -3.86 -2.55 -3.33
N VAL A 230 -2.68 -2.38 -2.73
CA VAL A 230 -1.83 -3.50 -2.27
C VAL A 230 -2.58 -4.35 -1.23
N LEU A 231 -3.27 -3.71 -0.27
CA LEU A 231 -4.05 -4.42 0.75
C LEU A 231 -5.32 -5.07 0.20
N GLU A 232 -6.01 -4.44 -0.75
CA GLU A 232 -7.23 -4.94 -1.42
C GLU A 232 -6.93 -6.18 -2.28
N TYR A 233 -5.91 -6.13 -3.13
CA TYR A 233 -5.64 -7.20 -4.10
C TYR A 233 -4.81 -8.36 -3.57
N ASP A 234 -3.98 -8.19 -2.53
CA ASP A 234 -3.11 -9.26 -2.05
C ASP A 234 -3.94 -10.44 -1.46
N ARG A 235 -4.06 -11.48 -2.29
CA ARG A 235 -4.70 -12.75 -1.93
C ARG A 235 -3.84 -13.58 -1.00
N THR A 236 -2.54 -13.27 -0.86
CA THR A 236 -1.69 -13.90 0.14
C THR A 236 -1.88 -13.12 1.44
N PRO A 237 -2.44 -13.71 2.50
CA PRO A 237 -2.69 -12.96 3.73
C PRO A 237 -1.40 -12.52 4.46
N ARG A 238 -0.21 -12.74 3.89
CA ARG A 238 1.09 -12.60 4.58
C ARG A 238 1.83 -11.31 4.24
N ALA A 239 1.91 -10.91 2.97
CA ALA A 239 2.60 -9.66 2.63
C ALA A 239 1.75 -8.46 3.08
N ALA A 240 0.45 -8.48 2.79
CA ALA A 240 -0.53 -7.58 3.38
C ALA A 240 -0.50 -7.58 4.93
N ARG A 241 -0.43 -8.74 5.60
CA ARG A 241 -0.32 -8.80 7.07
C ARG A 241 0.96 -8.16 7.57
N ARG A 242 2.11 -8.48 6.99
CA ARG A 242 3.38 -7.84 7.38
C ARG A 242 3.30 -6.32 7.21
N LEU A 243 2.59 -5.84 6.19
CA LEU A 243 2.35 -4.41 5.97
C LEU A 243 1.40 -3.81 7.02
N ALA A 244 0.37 -4.56 7.45
CA ALA A 244 -0.64 -4.11 8.41
C ALA A 244 -0.23 -4.24 9.90
N GLU A 245 0.57 -5.25 10.26
CA GLU A 245 1.18 -5.44 11.59
C GLU A 245 2.25 -4.36 11.89
N ARG A 246 2.74 -3.67 10.86
CA ARG A 246 3.68 -2.56 11.03
C ARG A 246 3.00 -1.39 11.72
N THR A 247 3.41 -1.13 12.96
CA THR A 247 3.12 0.10 13.71
C THR A 247 3.41 1.37 12.89
N ALA A 248 4.38 1.32 11.97
CA ALA A 248 4.68 2.38 11.01
C ALA A 248 3.52 2.71 10.04
N LEU A 249 2.72 1.73 9.61
CA LEU A 249 1.51 1.98 8.79
C LEU A 249 0.46 2.72 9.63
N ALA A 250 0.17 2.21 10.83
CA ALA A 250 -0.80 2.83 11.75
C ALA A 250 -0.44 4.28 12.07
N ALA A 251 0.81 4.51 12.47
CA ALA A 251 1.31 5.83 12.83
C ALA A 251 1.49 6.76 11.60
N GLY A 252 1.86 6.22 10.44
CA GLY A 252 1.90 6.97 9.18
C GLY A 252 0.51 7.42 8.73
N LEU A 253 -0.49 6.54 8.76
CA LEU A 253 -1.88 6.90 8.39
C LEU A 253 -2.46 7.93 9.36
N PHE A 254 -2.17 7.79 10.66
CA PHE A 254 -2.51 8.79 11.68
C PHE A 254 -1.90 10.17 11.36
N GLU A 255 -0.58 10.22 11.15
CA GLU A 255 0.14 11.46 10.89
C GLU A 255 -0.26 12.11 9.57
N MET A 256 -0.54 11.31 8.54
CA MET A 256 -1.12 11.79 7.29
C MET A 256 -2.50 12.43 7.52
N LEU A 257 -3.44 11.72 8.15
CA LEU A 257 -4.80 12.24 8.38
C LEU A 257 -4.79 13.52 9.25
N ARG A 258 -3.92 13.58 10.25
CA ARG A 258 -3.69 14.79 11.07
C ARG A 258 -3.24 15.98 10.20
N ARG A 259 -2.22 15.78 9.36
CA ARG A 259 -1.74 16.82 8.42
C ARG A 259 -2.79 17.21 7.39
N THR A 260 -3.58 16.26 6.89
CA THR A 260 -4.69 16.52 5.98
C THR A 260 -5.72 17.44 6.65
N ALA A 261 -6.11 17.16 7.90
CA ALA A 261 -7.04 18.02 8.62
C ALA A 261 -6.49 19.45 8.81
N GLU A 262 -5.18 19.62 8.99
CA GLU A 262 -4.51 20.94 9.08
C GLU A 262 -4.36 21.64 7.69
N SER A 263 -4.16 20.86 6.62
CA SER A 263 -3.88 21.24 5.23
C SER A 263 -4.99 21.97 4.44
N ASN A 264 -5.05 23.31 4.42
CA ASN A 264 -6.14 24.11 3.80
C ASN A 264 -6.28 24.05 2.24
N HIS A 265 -6.60 22.88 1.67
CA HIS A 265 -6.84 22.68 0.22
C HIS A 265 -7.97 21.67 -0.07
N SER A 266 -8.54 21.71 -1.28
CA SER A 266 -9.57 20.76 -1.76
C SER A 266 -9.09 19.30 -1.81
N GLU A 267 -7.78 19.09 -2.02
CA GLU A 267 -7.11 17.79 -1.95
C GLU A 267 -7.29 17.06 -0.59
N ARG A 268 -7.78 17.77 0.44
CA ARG A 268 -8.18 17.20 1.74
C ARG A 268 -9.09 15.99 1.62
N ALA A 269 -10.18 16.13 0.88
CA ALA A 269 -11.25 15.13 0.87
C ALA A 269 -10.74 13.81 0.28
N ASP A 270 -10.01 13.88 -0.84
CA ASP A 270 -9.41 12.70 -1.47
C ASP A 270 -8.29 12.09 -0.60
N ALA A 271 -7.43 12.90 0.01
CA ALA A 271 -6.38 12.40 0.91
C ALA A 271 -6.98 11.67 2.14
N ALA A 272 -8.02 12.25 2.75
CA ALA A 272 -8.74 11.65 3.87
C ALA A 272 -9.49 10.37 3.46
N ARG A 273 -10.21 10.38 2.33
CA ARG A 273 -10.94 9.21 1.80
C ARG A 273 -9.99 8.05 1.53
N HIS A 274 -8.85 8.29 0.88
CA HIS A 274 -7.87 7.25 0.61
C HIS A 274 -7.13 6.77 1.87
N GLY A 275 -6.91 7.64 2.86
CA GLY A 275 -6.41 7.24 4.17
C GLY A 275 -7.36 6.32 4.93
N LEU A 276 -8.67 6.61 4.88
CA LEU A 276 -9.71 5.77 5.47
C LEU A 276 -9.89 4.44 4.72
N LEU A 277 -9.77 4.43 3.38
CA LEU A 277 -9.71 3.23 2.55
C LEU A 277 -8.54 2.32 2.93
N ALA A 278 -7.31 2.86 2.94
CA ALA A 278 -6.10 2.11 3.31
C ALA A 278 -6.19 1.55 4.73
N ALA A 279 -6.70 2.36 5.66
CA ALA A 279 -6.99 1.94 7.02
C ALA A 279 -8.01 0.79 7.09
N ALA A 280 -9.13 0.90 6.37
CA ALA A 280 -10.18 -0.12 6.33
C ALA A 280 -9.65 -1.44 5.75
N GLU A 281 -8.86 -1.41 4.68
CA GLU A 281 -8.25 -2.62 4.12
C GLU A 281 -7.17 -3.21 5.04
N ALA A 282 -6.39 -2.39 5.76
CA ALA A 282 -5.49 -2.88 6.80
C ALA A 282 -6.25 -3.57 7.95
N MET A 283 -7.38 -3.01 8.40
CA MET A 283 -8.26 -3.66 9.38
C MET A 283 -8.79 -5.00 8.87
N ARG A 284 -9.21 -5.08 7.59
CA ARG A 284 -9.71 -6.32 6.99
C ARG A 284 -8.65 -7.42 7.06
N VAL A 285 -7.41 -7.09 6.71
CA VAL A 285 -6.28 -8.02 6.71
C VAL A 285 -6.01 -8.51 8.14
N LEU A 286 -5.85 -7.61 9.11
CA LEU A 286 -5.62 -7.95 10.53
C LEU A 286 -6.78 -8.76 11.16
N LEU A 287 -8.03 -8.51 10.75
CA LEU A 287 -9.18 -9.30 11.18
C LEU A 287 -9.19 -10.71 10.55
N ALA A 288 -8.67 -10.86 9.33
CA ALA A 288 -8.64 -12.13 8.61
C ALA A 288 -7.52 -13.08 9.07
N THR A 289 -6.42 -12.57 9.62
CA THR A 289 -5.20 -13.36 9.94
C THR A 289 -5.09 -13.87 11.38
N TYR A 290 -6.21 -13.81 12.10
CA TYR A 290 -6.26 -13.59 13.54
C TYR A 290 -5.59 -14.62 14.48
N GLY A 291 -4.73 -14.10 15.36
CA GLY A 291 -4.36 -14.65 16.65
C GLY A 291 -4.31 -13.58 17.76
N ASP A 292 -4.19 -13.98 19.03
CA ASP A 292 -4.27 -13.08 20.20
C ASP A 292 -3.21 -11.96 20.24
N GLY A 293 -2.17 -12.01 19.40
CA GLY A 293 -1.16 -10.94 19.23
C GLY A 293 -1.75 -9.68 18.61
N GLU A 294 -2.30 -9.82 17.40
CA GLU A 294 -2.70 -8.76 16.45
C GLU A 294 -3.77 -7.80 17.01
N VAL A 295 -4.58 -8.26 17.98
CA VAL A 295 -5.64 -7.45 18.62
C VAL A 295 -5.11 -6.12 19.15
N ARG A 296 -3.85 -6.09 19.61
CA ARG A 296 -3.23 -4.87 20.14
C ARG A 296 -2.86 -3.89 19.03
N GLU A 297 -2.31 -4.37 17.93
CA GLU A 297 -1.90 -3.55 16.79
C GLU A 297 -3.13 -3.01 16.05
N LEU A 298 -4.11 -3.87 15.79
CA LEU A 298 -5.41 -3.46 15.27
C LEU A 298 -6.05 -2.41 16.19
N ALA A 299 -6.10 -2.63 17.51
CA ALA A 299 -6.70 -1.63 18.41
C ALA A 299 -5.92 -0.32 18.49
N ALA A 300 -4.58 -0.35 18.39
CA ALA A 300 -3.76 0.86 18.34
C ALA A 300 -3.96 1.64 17.02
N LEU A 301 -4.04 0.93 15.88
CA LEU A 301 -4.36 1.49 14.57
C LEU A 301 -5.73 2.16 14.59
N LEU A 302 -6.74 1.46 15.13
CA LEU A 302 -8.11 1.98 15.26
C LEU A 302 -8.16 3.24 16.14
N LYS A 303 -7.60 3.19 17.34
CA LYS A 303 -7.56 4.34 18.26
C LYS A 303 -6.84 5.53 17.65
N GLY A 304 -5.70 5.32 16.98
CA GLY A 304 -5.00 6.36 16.23
C GLY A 304 -5.91 7.00 15.20
N LEU A 305 -6.47 6.22 14.29
CA LEU A 305 -7.35 6.71 13.22
C LEU A 305 -8.55 7.50 13.75
N ALA A 306 -9.24 7.03 14.79
CA ALA A 306 -10.34 7.78 15.36
C ALA A 306 -9.86 9.06 16.06
N SER A 307 -8.74 9.07 16.77
CA SER A 307 -8.16 10.34 17.26
C SER A 307 -7.86 11.30 16.10
N ALA A 308 -7.24 10.85 15.00
CA ALA A 308 -6.99 11.71 13.85
C ALA A 308 -8.28 12.24 13.19
N VAL A 309 -9.37 11.47 13.17
CA VAL A 309 -10.63 11.90 12.57
C VAL A 309 -11.49 12.74 13.52
N LEU A 310 -11.52 12.42 14.82
CA LEU A 310 -12.35 13.06 15.84
C LEU A 310 -11.67 14.29 16.46
N ASP A 311 -10.38 14.21 16.82
CA ASP A 311 -9.67 15.25 17.58
C ASP A 311 -9.23 16.43 16.69
N SER A 312 -9.02 16.21 15.39
CA SER A 312 -8.46 17.23 14.47
C SER A 312 -9.40 18.41 14.16
N GLY A 313 -10.52 18.55 14.86
CA GLY A 313 -11.54 19.58 14.62
C GLY A 313 -12.27 19.46 13.27
N ALA A 314 -11.79 18.62 12.35
CA ALA A 314 -12.30 18.45 10.99
C ALA A 314 -13.80 18.09 10.93
N LEU A 315 -14.28 17.32 11.91
CA LEU A 315 -15.70 17.00 12.09
C LEU A 315 -16.51 18.11 12.79
N GLN A 316 -15.88 18.93 13.65
CA GLN A 316 -16.57 20.04 14.33
C GLN A 316 -16.67 21.29 13.45
N ALA A 317 -15.72 21.50 12.54
CA ALA A 317 -15.67 22.67 11.67
C ALA A 317 -16.66 22.63 10.49
N GLY A 318 -17.26 21.47 10.20
CA GLY A 318 -18.24 21.29 9.10
C GLY A 318 -17.72 21.53 7.67
N GLN A 319 -16.47 21.96 7.52
CA GLN A 319 -15.87 22.47 6.28
C GLN A 319 -14.67 21.63 5.79
N CYS A 320 -14.08 20.81 6.66
CA CYS A 320 -12.84 20.07 6.35
C CYS A 320 -13.14 18.73 5.63
N LEU A 321 -14.32 18.19 5.92
CA LEU A 321 -15.03 17.22 5.10
C LEU A 321 -16.38 17.85 4.83
N ASP A 322 -16.79 17.99 3.57
CA ASP A 322 -18.20 18.29 3.24
C ASP A 322 -19.08 17.04 3.44
N MET A 323 -18.89 16.40 4.58
CA MET A 323 -19.64 15.25 5.07
C MET A 323 -21.03 15.65 5.61
N ALA A 324 -21.35 16.94 5.57
CA ALA A 324 -22.71 17.44 5.68
C ALA A 324 -23.45 17.36 4.32
N SER A 325 -22.73 17.44 3.19
CA SER A 325 -23.27 17.20 1.85
C SER A 325 -23.17 15.73 1.41
N MET A 326 -22.21 14.95 1.94
CA MET A 326 -22.29 13.48 1.90
C MET A 326 -23.51 13.03 2.73
N PRO A 327 -24.40 12.15 2.23
CA PRO A 327 -25.64 11.80 2.94
C PRO A 327 -25.42 11.10 4.30
N ASP A 328 -24.24 10.51 4.54
CA ASP A 328 -23.96 9.60 5.68
C ASP A 328 -22.81 10.06 6.62
N GLY A 329 -22.42 11.33 6.61
CA GLY A 329 -21.31 11.81 7.44
C GLY A 329 -21.39 11.47 8.94
N PRO A 330 -22.52 11.76 9.63
CA PRO A 330 -22.70 11.39 11.04
C PRO A 330 -22.64 9.88 11.28
N ALA A 331 -23.07 9.07 10.32
CA ALA A 331 -23.07 7.61 10.41
C ALA A 331 -21.65 7.05 10.28
N THR A 332 -20.81 7.63 9.44
CA THR A 332 -19.37 7.31 9.33
C THR A 332 -18.63 7.61 10.64
N ALA A 333 -18.84 8.80 11.23
CA ALA A 333 -18.26 9.16 12.52
C ALA A 333 -18.75 8.25 13.67
N SER A 334 -20.03 7.81 13.61
CA SER A 334 -20.59 6.83 14.53
C SER A 334 -19.93 5.45 14.38
N ALA A 335 -19.73 4.98 13.15
CA ALA A 335 -19.05 3.71 12.88
C ALA A 335 -17.58 3.73 13.34
N LEU A 336 -16.87 4.83 13.17
CA LEU A 336 -15.49 4.97 13.68
C LEU A 336 -15.44 4.94 15.22
N ARG A 337 -16.41 5.53 15.91
CA ARG A 337 -16.55 5.40 17.37
C ARG A 337 -16.86 3.96 17.79
N ASP A 338 -17.85 3.31 17.18
CA ASP A 338 -18.17 1.89 17.43
C ASP A 338 -16.94 0.98 17.30
N VAL A 339 -16.14 1.20 16.25
CA VAL A 339 -14.90 0.46 15.97
C VAL A 339 -13.88 0.68 17.10
N CYS A 340 -13.76 1.91 17.61
CA CYS A 340 -12.77 2.27 18.62
C CYS A 340 -13.18 1.85 20.02
N ASP A 341 -14.45 2.00 20.40
CA ASP A 341 -14.95 1.47 21.66
C ASP A 341 -14.78 -0.06 21.71
N ALA A 342 -14.96 -0.75 20.58
CA ALA A 342 -14.70 -2.19 20.47
C ALA A 342 -13.20 -2.53 20.61
N ALA A 343 -12.32 -1.69 20.04
CA ALA A 343 -10.87 -1.79 20.17
C ALA A 343 -10.36 -1.57 21.60
N GLU A 344 -10.86 -0.53 22.27
CA GLU A 344 -10.48 -0.20 23.65
C GLU A 344 -10.92 -1.31 24.61
N ARG A 345 -12.19 -1.74 24.53
CA ARG A 345 -12.67 -2.91 25.29
C ARG A 345 -11.77 -4.13 25.07
N ALA A 346 -11.29 -4.35 23.84
CA ALA A 346 -10.39 -5.46 23.52
C ALA A 346 -8.99 -5.31 24.16
N LEU A 347 -8.44 -4.10 24.24
CA LEU A 347 -7.18 -3.79 24.94
C LEU A 347 -7.30 -3.96 26.46
N GLU A 348 -8.30 -3.35 27.09
CA GLU A 348 -8.55 -3.42 28.54
C GLU A 348 -8.57 -4.86 29.04
N TYR A 349 -9.21 -5.75 28.28
CA TYR A 349 -9.32 -7.15 28.62
C TYR A 349 -8.02 -7.93 28.45
N LYS A 350 -7.18 -7.57 27.47
CA LYS A 350 -5.83 -8.13 27.31
C LYS A 350 -4.92 -7.67 28.45
N GLN A 351 -5.12 -6.46 28.97
CA GLN A 351 -4.46 -5.95 30.18
C GLN A 351 -4.95 -6.68 31.45
N LEU A 352 -6.26 -6.81 31.64
CA LEU A 352 -6.86 -7.58 32.73
C LEU A 352 -6.39 -9.05 32.73
N GLN A 353 -6.21 -9.64 31.55
CA GLN A 353 -5.71 -11.00 31.40
C GLN A 353 -4.23 -11.11 31.79
N ARG A 354 -3.39 -10.10 31.49
CA ARG A 354 -2.00 -10.06 31.97
C ARG A 354 -1.96 -9.98 33.48
N GLN A 355 -2.76 -9.11 34.10
CA GLN A 355 -2.89 -9.01 35.55
C GLN A 355 -3.34 -10.32 36.21
N GLN A 356 -4.32 -11.03 35.62
CA GLN A 356 -4.73 -12.35 36.12
C GLN A 356 -3.63 -13.41 35.99
N HIS A 357 -2.84 -13.39 34.90
CA HIS A 357 -1.74 -14.32 34.72
C HIS A 357 -0.56 -14.02 35.67
N GLU A 358 -0.23 -12.74 35.86
CA GLU A 358 0.77 -12.26 36.82
C GLU A 358 0.37 -12.63 38.26
N GLN A 359 -0.91 -12.50 38.64
CA GLN A 359 -1.40 -12.97 39.94
C GLN A 359 -1.28 -14.50 40.12
N GLN A 360 -1.63 -15.30 39.11
CA GLN A 360 -1.43 -16.76 39.18
C GLN A 360 0.05 -17.13 39.29
N GLN A 361 0.93 -16.43 38.58
CA GLN A 361 2.37 -16.68 38.62
C GLN A 361 2.98 -16.30 39.99
N GLN A 362 2.51 -15.21 40.61
CA GLN A 362 2.89 -14.85 41.98
C GLN A 362 2.40 -15.88 43.02
N GLN A 363 1.17 -16.39 42.89
CA GLN A 363 0.67 -17.45 43.78
C GLN A 363 1.49 -18.75 43.66
N GLN A 364 1.89 -19.14 42.45
CA GLN A 364 2.78 -20.30 42.27
C GLN A 364 4.17 -20.10 42.90
N GLN A 365 4.75 -18.90 42.79
CA GLN A 365 6.03 -18.59 43.44
C GLN A 365 5.92 -18.65 44.98
N GLN A 366 4.82 -18.16 45.57
CA GLN A 366 4.61 -18.26 47.02
C GLN A 366 4.47 -19.72 47.50
N GLN A 367 3.78 -20.59 46.74
CA GLN A 367 3.69 -22.01 47.09
C GLN A 367 5.04 -22.72 47.01
N GLN A 368 5.90 -22.38 46.04
CA GLN A 368 7.27 -22.93 45.99
C GLN A 368 8.14 -22.47 47.17
N GLN A 369 8.02 -21.20 47.60
CA GLN A 369 8.75 -20.72 48.78
C GLN A 369 8.29 -21.43 50.07
N GLN A 370 6.99 -21.71 50.23
CA GLN A 370 6.51 -22.47 51.39
C GLN A 370 7.02 -23.93 51.40
N GLN A 371 7.17 -24.58 50.25
CA GLN A 371 7.75 -25.92 50.20
C GLN A 371 9.25 -25.93 50.54
N GLN A 372 10.02 -24.89 50.21
CA GLN A 372 11.43 -24.79 50.63
C GLN A 372 11.60 -24.47 52.12
N GLN A 373 10.59 -23.91 52.80
CA GLN A 373 10.63 -23.67 54.24
C GLN A 373 10.12 -24.86 55.09
N GLN A 374 9.65 -25.95 54.48
CA GLN A 374 9.35 -27.15 55.25
C GLN A 374 10.68 -27.74 55.76
N PRO A 375 10.93 -27.79 57.07
CA PRO A 375 12.24 -28.20 57.57
C PRO A 375 12.52 -29.64 57.14
N GLN A 376 13.62 -29.83 56.41
CA GLN A 376 14.07 -31.15 55.98
C GLN A 376 14.19 -32.04 57.23
N PRO A 377 13.36 -33.08 57.40
CA PRO A 377 13.45 -33.92 58.59
C PRO A 377 14.84 -34.57 58.59
N GLN A 378 15.56 -34.44 59.70
CA GLN A 378 16.91 -34.96 59.86
C GLN A 378 16.92 -36.49 59.68
N GLN A 379 17.19 -36.95 58.46
CA GLN A 379 17.64 -38.32 58.25
C GLN A 379 19.16 -38.38 58.41
N PRO A 380 19.67 -39.38 59.15
CA PRO A 380 21.09 -39.51 59.40
C PRO A 380 21.85 -39.88 58.11
N GLN A 381 23.00 -39.22 57.95
CA GLN A 381 24.09 -39.49 57.02
C GLN A 381 24.01 -40.78 56.18
N GLN A 382 23.79 -40.62 54.87
CA GLN A 382 24.42 -41.49 53.87
C GLN A 382 25.27 -40.66 52.91
N PRO A 383 26.38 -41.21 52.35
CA PRO A 383 27.37 -40.39 51.67
C PRO A 383 26.94 -39.94 50.27
N GLN A 384 27.12 -38.65 50.03
CA GLN A 384 27.35 -37.97 48.76
C GLN A 384 27.31 -38.84 47.47
N GLN A 385 26.28 -38.65 46.67
CA GLN A 385 26.45 -38.52 45.23
C GLN A 385 25.98 -37.11 44.80
N PRO A 386 26.79 -36.34 44.06
CA PRO A 386 26.39 -35.03 43.56
C PRO A 386 25.38 -35.20 42.41
N GLN A 387 24.08 -35.25 42.73
CA GLN A 387 23.04 -35.14 41.70
C GLN A 387 23.08 -33.73 41.11
N GLN A 388 23.34 -33.69 39.80
CA GLN A 388 23.36 -32.45 39.02
C GLN A 388 21.97 -31.77 39.06
N PRO A 389 21.92 -30.42 39.08
CA PRO A 389 20.65 -29.70 39.04
C PRO A 389 19.90 -30.03 37.74
N PRO A 390 18.58 -30.30 37.79
CA PRO A 390 17.82 -30.70 36.61
C PRO A 390 17.75 -29.56 35.59
N GLN A 391 18.21 -29.83 34.37
CA GLN A 391 18.13 -28.92 33.22
C GLN A 391 16.68 -28.72 32.73
N GLN A 392 15.88 -27.91 33.45
CA GLN A 392 14.52 -27.52 33.02
C GLN A 392 14.49 -26.25 32.12
N GLN A 393 15.45 -26.07 31.22
CA GLN A 393 15.48 -24.91 30.29
C GLN A 393 15.46 -25.20 28.79
N GLN A 394 15.52 -26.47 28.32
CA GLN A 394 15.63 -26.74 26.87
C GLN A 394 14.36 -27.15 26.11
N GLN A 395 13.22 -27.42 26.75
CA GLN A 395 12.02 -27.87 26.02
C GLN A 395 11.13 -26.79 25.38
N GLN A 396 11.38 -25.48 25.58
CA GLN A 396 10.56 -24.43 24.97
C GLN A 396 10.98 -23.97 23.56
N GLN A 397 12.09 -24.46 22.99
CA GLN A 397 12.55 -24.05 21.64
C GLN A 397 12.17 -24.99 20.47
N GLN A 398 11.50 -26.12 20.72
CA GLN A 398 11.05 -27.01 19.62
C GLN A 398 9.59 -26.78 19.17
N GLN A 399 8.85 -25.84 19.77
CA GLN A 399 7.57 -25.42 19.19
C GLN A 399 7.79 -24.45 18.02
N GLY A 400 7.81 -25.02 16.82
CA GLY A 400 7.37 -24.33 15.61
C GLY A 400 8.41 -23.44 14.93
N ARG A 401 9.37 -24.07 14.24
CA ARG A 401 9.63 -23.60 12.87
C ARG A 401 8.35 -23.89 12.07
N PRO A 402 7.61 -22.89 11.56
CA PRO A 402 6.50 -23.18 10.66
C PRO A 402 7.05 -23.93 9.44
N PRO A 403 6.36 -24.98 8.93
CA PRO A 403 6.79 -25.67 7.73
C PRO A 403 6.86 -24.70 6.55
N ASP A 404 7.91 -24.80 5.74
CA ASP A 404 8.19 -23.85 4.67
C ASP A 404 7.06 -23.81 3.63
N ASP A 405 6.63 -22.61 3.27
CA ASP A 405 5.29 -22.37 2.71
C ASP A 405 5.28 -22.41 1.18
N SER A 406 5.27 -23.63 0.65
CA SER A 406 5.01 -23.90 -0.77
C SER A 406 3.54 -23.68 -1.14
N LEU A 407 3.22 -22.43 -1.49
CA LEU A 407 2.03 -21.95 -2.22
C LEU A 407 0.64 -22.32 -1.64
N ASP A 408 -0.14 -21.28 -1.33
CA ASP A 408 -1.53 -21.26 -0.81
C ASP A 408 -2.54 -22.23 -1.48
N CYS A 409 -2.38 -23.54 -1.27
CA CYS A 409 -3.43 -24.52 -1.38
C CYS A 409 -4.42 -24.27 -0.25
N ARG A 410 -5.35 -23.30 -0.46
CA ARG A 410 -6.39 -22.87 0.49
C ARG A 410 -6.88 -24.05 1.32
N ARG A 411 -6.39 -24.16 2.57
CA ARG A 411 -6.76 -25.26 3.46
C ARG A 411 -8.29 -25.32 3.53
N ALA A 412 -8.84 -26.50 3.30
CA ALA A 412 -10.29 -26.69 3.30
C ALA A 412 -10.87 -26.08 4.59
N PRO A 413 -11.90 -25.21 4.51
CA PRO A 413 -12.37 -24.46 5.67
C PRO A 413 -12.79 -25.44 6.77
N ALA A 414 -12.25 -25.21 7.96
CA ALA A 414 -12.41 -26.04 9.14
C ALA A 414 -13.24 -25.33 10.21
N CYS A 415 -13.83 -26.08 11.14
CA CYS A 415 -14.47 -25.48 12.30
C CYS A 415 -13.43 -24.85 13.22
N ALA A 416 -13.62 -23.56 13.55
CA ALA A 416 -12.68 -22.79 14.37
C ALA A 416 -12.43 -23.37 15.77
N VAL A 417 -13.36 -24.15 16.33
CA VAL A 417 -13.21 -24.78 17.65
C VAL A 417 -12.54 -26.15 17.58
N CYS A 418 -13.13 -27.08 16.84
CA CYS A 418 -12.75 -28.49 16.85
C CYS A 418 -11.87 -28.93 15.67
N GLY A 419 -11.45 -28.00 14.79
CA GLY A 419 -10.57 -28.27 13.64
C GLY A 419 -11.17 -29.13 12.53
N LYS A 420 -12.41 -29.62 12.69
CA LYS A 420 -13.08 -30.49 11.71
C LYS A 420 -13.36 -29.74 10.41
N THR A 421 -12.73 -30.17 9.32
CA THR A 421 -13.19 -29.93 7.95
C THR A 421 -14.51 -30.68 7.72
N ARG A 422 -15.28 -30.35 6.67
CA ARG A 422 -16.65 -30.90 6.39
C ARG A 422 -16.81 -32.39 6.76
N VAL A 423 -17.49 -32.68 7.87
CA VAL A 423 -17.84 -34.05 8.26
C VAL A 423 -19.25 -34.36 7.76
N GLY A 424 -19.41 -35.44 6.99
CA GLY A 424 -20.72 -35.92 6.53
C GLY A 424 -21.44 -34.98 5.56
N GLY A 425 -20.71 -34.23 4.73
CA GLY A 425 -21.29 -33.35 3.69
C GLY A 425 -21.93 -32.04 4.19
N VAL A 426 -22.17 -31.89 5.49
CA VAL A 426 -22.77 -30.67 6.07
C VAL A 426 -21.85 -29.48 5.88
N ALA A 427 -22.36 -28.41 5.24
CA ALA A 427 -21.64 -27.17 5.06
C ALA A 427 -21.42 -26.45 6.42
N LEU A 428 -20.18 -26.06 6.71
CA LEU A 428 -19.87 -25.31 7.93
C LEU A 428 -20.57 -23.94 7.91
N ARG A 429 -21.29 -23.63 8.99
CA ARG A 429 -21.99 -22.36 9.19
C ARG A 429 -20.99 -21.24 9.47
N ARG A 430 -21.04 -20.14 8.72
CA ARG A 430 -20.27 -18.92 9.02
C ARG A 430 -20.84 -18.20 10.25
N CYS A 431 -19.99 -17.49 11.00
CA CYS A 431 -20.48 -16.54 11.99
C CYS A 431 -21.34 -15.45 11.33
N ARG A 432 -22.56 -15.20 11.84
CA ARG A 432 -23.47 -14.17 11.27
C ARG A 432 -22.90 -12.74 11.34
N GLY A 433 -22.07 -12.47 12.35
CA GLY A 433 -21.32 -11.21 12.47
C GLY A 433 -20.08 -11.23 11.58
N CYS A 434 -18.94 -11.64 12.11
CA CYS A 434 -17.65 -11.52 11.43
C CYS A 434 -17.44 -12.42 10.20
N GLY A 435 -18.29 -13.43 9.96
CA GLY A 435 -18.02 -14.51 8.99
C GLY A 435 -17.77 -14.11 7.53
N PRO A 436 -18.29 -12.98 7.00
CA PRO A 436 -17.88 -12.47 5.68
C PRO A 436 -16.45 -11.93 5.62
N VAL A 437 -15.87 -11.52 6.76
CA VAL A 437 -14.57 -10.84 6.87
C VAL A 437 -13.48 -11.81 7.32
N THR A 438 -13.77 -12.64 8.32
CA THR A 438 -12.80 -13.51 8.99
C THR A 438 -12.86 -14.97 8.52
N ASP A 439 -13.82 -15.30 7.64
CA ASP A 439 -14.25 -16.65 7.25
C ASP A 439 -14.43 -17.66 8.42
N VAL A 440 -14.62 -17.20 9.65
CA VAL A 440 -14.80 -18.07 10.83
C VAL A 440 -16.06 -18.92 10.68
N ARG A 441 -15.90 -20.25 10.79
CA ARG A 441 -16.99 -21.23 10.62
C ARG A 441 -17.11 -22.24 11.77
N TYR A 442 -18.32 -22.79 11.89
CA TYR A 442 -18.73 -23.73 12.92
C TYR A 442 -19.43 -24.95 12.32
N CYS A 443 -19.15 -26.14 12.83
CA CYS A 443 -19.90 -27.35 12.48
C CYS A 443 -21.25 -27.46 13.21
N SER A 444 -21.35 -26.86 14.41
CA SER A 444 -22.52 -26.94 15.28
C SER A 444 -22.74 -25.63 16.06
N GLU A 445 -23.94 -25.46 16.60
CA GLU A 445 -24.24 -24.32 17.49
C GLU A 445 -23.43 -24.39 18.78
N ALA A 446 -23.22 -25.59 19.32
CA ALA A 446 -22.35 -25.82 20.48
C ALA A 446 -20.92 -25.30 20.23
N CYS A 447 -20.33 -25.55 19.06
CA CYS A 447 -19.02 -24.98 18.70
C CYS A 447 -19.08 -23.46 18.51
N CYS A 448 -20.18 -22.89 18.00
CA CYS A 448 -20.36 -21.43 17.94
C CYS A 448 -20.34 -20.82 19.35
N GLN A 449 -21.14 -21.36 20.26
CA GLN A 449 -21.30 -20.88 21.62
C GLN A 449 -20.06 -21.11 22.50
N GLU A 450 -19.32 -22.20 22.28
CA GLU A 450 -18.01 -22.44 22.88
C GLU A 450 -16.95 -21.44 22.38
N HIS A 451 -16.92 -21.14 21.08
CA HIS A 451 -16.03 -20.12 20.53
C HIS A 451 -16.33 -18.73 21.11
N TRP A 452 -17.63 -18.41 21.22
CA TRP A 452 -18.13 -17.16 21.77
C TRP A 452 -17.71 -16.94 23.22
N THR A 453 -17.87 -17.97 24.05
CA THR A 453 -17.63 -17.92 25.50
C THR A 453 -16.15 -18.15 25.86
N LYS A 454 -15.56 -19.27 25.44
CA LYS A 454 -14.20 -19.67 25.87
C LYS A 454 -13.09 -18.99 25.07
N ARG A 455 -13.27 -18.84 23.75
CA ARG A 455 -12.26 -18.25 22.85
C ARG A 455 -12.53 -16.79 22.48
N ARG A 456 -13.38 -16.10 23.26
CA ARG A 456 -13.52 -14.63 23.27
C ARG A 456 -13.93 -14.02 21.93
N HIS A 457 -14.49 -14.83 21.05
CA HIS A 457 -14.86 -14.47 19.69
C HIS A 457 -15.84 -13.29 19.61
N ARG A 458 -16.59 -13.00 20.69
CA ARG A 458 -17.46 -11.83 20.80
C ARG A 458 -16.76 -10.52 20.41
N ARG A 459 -15.55 -10.28 20.90
CA ARG A 459 -14.79 -9.02 20.67
C ARG A 459 -14.42 -8.85 19.20
N LEU A 460 -13.89 -9.92 18.64
CA LEU A 460 -13.66 -10.10 17.20
C LEU A 460 -14.92 -9.81 16.38
N CYS A 461 -16.06 -10.33 16.84
CA CYS A 461 -17.34 -10.17 16.19
C CYS A 461 -17.81 -8.72 16.21
N GLU A 462 -17.69 -8.03 17.35
CA GLU A 462 -17.97 -6.60 17.50
C GLU A 462 -17.06 -5.76 16.58
N MET A 463 -15.74 -5.98 16.61
CA MET A 463 -14.78 -5.26 15.73
C MET A 463 -15.07 -5.49 14.25
N ALA A 464 -15.33 -6.73 13.83
CA ALA A 464 -15.65 -7.04 12.43
C ALA A 464 -17.05 -6.55 12.01
N GLN A 465 -18.00 -6.44 12.94
CA GLN A 465 -19.30 -5.81 12.69
C GLN A 465 -19.14 -4.30 12.47
N ALA A 466 -18.36 -3.64 13.33
CA ALA A 466 -18.07 -2.22 13.23
C ALA A 466 -17.24 -1.89 11.98
N TYR A 467 -16.25 -2.72 11.63
CA TYR A 467 -15.54 -2.65 10.35
C TYR A 467 -16.48 -2.77 9.14
N ARG A 468 -17.46 -3.69 9.15
CA ARG A 468 -18.44 -3.78 8.05
C ARG A 468 -19.31 -2.53 7.92
N LYS A 469 -19.68 -1.88 9.03
CA LYS A 469 -20.37 -0.57 8.98
C LYS A 469 -19.48 0.46 8.28
N LEU A 470 -18.24 0.62 8.75
CA LEU A 470 -17.26 1.53 8.15
C LEU A 470 -17.07 1.27 6.65
N ARG A 471 -16.93 -0.01 6.26
CA ARG A 471 -16.74 -0.41 4.86
C ARG A 471 -17.92 0.00 3.97
N VAL A 472 -19.17 -0.13 4.42
CA VAL A 472 -20.34 0.29 3.63
C VAL A 472 -20.29 1.78 3.28
N PHE A 473 -19.92 2.64 4.23
CA PHE A 473 -19.76 4.08 3.96
C PHE A 473 -18.58 4.38 3.03
N VAL A 474 -17.47 3.66 3.19
CA VAL A 474 -16.28 3.78 2.35
C VAL A 474 -16.53 3.31 0.91
N ASP A 475 -17.26 2.21 0.72
CA ASP A 475 -17.65 1.67 -0.59
C ASP A 475 -18.69 2.60 -1.27
N ALA A 476 -19.59 3.24 -0.51
CA ALA A 476 -20.51 4.27 -1.02
C ALA A 476 -19.75 5.50 -1.53
N ALA A 477 -18.84 6.06 -0.70
CA ALA A 477 -17.99 7.20 -1.07
C ALA A 477 -17.02 6.92 -2.24
N ARG A 478 -16.74 5.65 -2.56
CA ARG A 478 -15.99 5.25 -3.77
C ARG A 478 -16.87 5.28 -5.03
N SER A 479 -18.15 4.97 -4.88
CA SER A 479 -19.11 4.92 -5.99
C SER A 479 -19.44 6.32 -6.51
N GLU A 480 -19.69 7.28 -5.61
CA GLU A 480 -20.02 8.68 -5.92
C GLU A 480 -18.93 9.45 -6.67
N CYS A 481 -17.67 8.96 -6.68
CA CYS A 481 -16.56 9.56 -7.43
C CYS A 481 -16.27 8.88 -8.78
N SER A 482 -17.06 7.87 -9.15
CA SER A 482 -16.95 7.15 -10.43
C SER A 482 -17.99 7.59 -11.46
N GLU A 483 -18.92 8.46 -11.06
CA GLU A 483 -19.92 9.15 -11.87
C GLU A 483 -19.48 10.61 -12.17
#